data_AF-A0A0N1M319-F1
#
_entry.id   AF-A0A0N1M319-F1
#
_cell.length_a   1.000
_cell.length_b   1.000
_cell.length_c   1.000
_cell.angle_alpha   90.00
_cell.angle_beta   90.00
_cell.angle_gamma   90.00
#
_symmetry.space_group_name_H-M   'P 1'
#
loop_
_entity.id
_entity.type
_entity.pdbx_description
1 polymer ?
#
loop_
_entity_poly.entity_id
_entity_poly.type
_entity_poly.pdbx_seq_one_letter_code
_entity_poly.pdbx_strand_id
1 'polypeptide(L)'
;MDHDTNEPTNRTPEEEAAALALAVVSQAAAITQGDPAAVEASDENLREVVAELTDQPLTPRQEDVVATLGVAGGSLAAGLTAALAHEKGVDPGVILGSTSQAIVAQTQSPFVGADDDGDDDPDLVAQAERDARAHAAERDGDHSVPWADHGHRDMADAGRERGDAGESRADRGEDDDADHAS
;
A
#
# COMPACT_ATOMS: atom_id res chain seq x y z
N MET A 1 -14.64 -34.58 -18.52
CA MET A 1 -13.87 -33.77 -19.49
C MET A 1 -13.97 -32.36 -18.95
N ASP A 2 -12.99 -31.76 -18.30
CA ASP A 2 -11.64 -32.17 -17.91
C ASP A 2 -11.41 -31.46 -16.56
N HIS A 3 -10.94 -32.19 -15.55
CA HIS A 3 -10.44 -31.53 -14.34
C HIS A 3 -9.06 -31.00 -14.74
N ASP A 4 -8.96 -29.70 -15.02
CA ASP A 4 -7.68 -29.01 -15.04
C ASP A 4 -7.03 -29.28 -13.68
N THR A 5 -6.04 -30.16 -13.70
CA THR A 5 -5.13 -30.36 -12.60
C THR A 5 -4.41 -29.05 -12.43
N ASN A 6 -4.72 -28.34 -11.35
CA ASN A 6 -3.95 -27.21 -10.89
C ASN A 6 -2.55 -27.75 -10.58
N GLU A 7 -1.66 -27.65 -11.57
CA GLU A 7 -0.31 -28.18 -11.47
C GLU A 7 0.41 -27.29 -10.43
N PRO A 8 0.91 -27.86 -9.32
CA PRO A 8 1.51 -27.05 -8.26
C PRO A 8 2.63 -26.21 -8.85
N THR A 9 2.58 -24.91 -8.57
CA THR A 9 3.62 -24.00 -9.07
C THR A 9 4.98 -24.51 -8.56
N ASN A 10 6.00 -24.60 -9.43
CA ASN A 10 7.37 -24.98 -9.02
C ASN A 10 8.05 -23.92 -8.13
N ARG A 11 7.26 -23.09 -7.45
CA ARG A 11 7.70 -21.98 -6.60
C ARG A 11 8.21 -22.55 -5.27
N THR A 12 9.22 -21.92 -4.69
CA THR A 12 9.59 -22.21 -3.30
C THR A 12 8.56 -21.58 -2.35
N PRO A 13 8.40 -22.07 -1.11
CA PRO A 13 7.49 -21.47 -0.13
C PRO A 13 7.72 -19.96 0.06
N GLU A 14 8.95 -19.49 -0.09
CA GLU A 14 9.31 -18.07 -0.03
C GLU A 14 8.74 -17.27 -1.22
N GLU A 15 8.78 -17.84 -2.43
CA GLU A 15 8.20 -17.23 -3.63
C GLU A 15 6.66 -17.21 -3.56
N GLU A 16 6.05 -18.24 -2.99
CA GLU A 16 4.61 -18.30 -2.72
C GLU A 16 4.17 -17.24 -1.70
N ALA A 17 4.93 -17.11 -0.59
CA ALA A 17 4.69 -16.09 0.43
C ALA A 17 4.84 -14.67 -0.14
N ALA A 18 5.81 -14.45 -1.03
CA ALA A 18 5.97 -13.18 -1.71
C ALA A 18 4.84 -12.86 -2.68
N ALA A 19 4.35 -13.85 -3.44
CA ALA A 19 3.18 -13.68 -4.30
C ALA A 19 1.95 -13.25 -3.49
N LEU A 20 1.70 -13.90 -2.35
CA LEU A 20 0.62 -13.51 -1.42
C LEU A 20 0.82 -12.10 -0.87
N ALA A 21 2.04 -11.76 -0.42
CA ALA A 21 2.35 -10.45 0.11
C ALA A 21 2.15 -9.35 -0.94
N LEU A 22 2.54 -9.59 -2.20
CA LEU A 22 2.33 -8.65 -3.30
C LEU A 22 0.85 -8.46 -3.64
N ALA A 23 0.04 -9.52 -3.60
CA ALA A 23 -1.41 -9.41 -3.77
C ALA A 23 -2.05 -8.51 -2.69
N VAL A 24 -1.64 -8.68 -1.42
CA VAL A 24 -2.08 -7.81 -0.31
C VAL A 24 -1.63 -6.36 -0.50
N VAL A 25 -0.40 -6.13 -0.98
CA VAL A 25 0.09 -4.77 -1.28
C VAL A 25 -0.68 -4.13 -2.43
N SER A 26 -1.04 -4.89 -3.47
CA SER A 26 -1.90 -4.42 -4.56
C SER A 26 -3.27 -3.98 -4.02
N GLN A 27 -3.88 -4.78 -3.15
CA GLN A 27 -5.14 -4.44 -2.51
C GLN A 27 -5.02 -3.19 -1.62
N ALA A 28 -3.95 -3.06 -0.85
CA ALA A 28 -3.68 -1.87 -0.05
C ALA A 28 -3.54 -0.61 -0.92
N ALA A 29 -2.92 -0.74 -2.09
CA ALA A 29 -2.81 0.34 -3.08
C ALA A 29 -4.18 0.76 -3.61
N ALA A 30 -5.04 -0.20 -3.95
CA ALA A 30 -6.40 0.06 -4.40
C ALA A 30 -7.25 0.78 -3.32
N ILE A 31 -7.17 0.31 -2.07
CA ILE A 31 -7.84 0.93 -0.92
C ILE A 31 -7.35 2.36 -0.72
N THR A 32 -6.04 2.57 -0.79
CA THR A 32 -5.43 3.89 -0.57
C THR A 32 -5.81 4.89 -1.67
N GLN A 33 -5.97 4.42 -2.91
CA GLN A 33 -6.44 5.23 -4.04
C GLN A 33 -7.94 5.52 -3.98
N GLY A 34 -8.70 4.77 -3.17
CA GLY A 34 -10.14 4.91 -3.06
C GLY A 34 -10.89 4.51 -4.34
N ASP A 35 -10.32 3.61 -5.14
CA ASP A 35 -10.92 3.11 -6.39
C ASP A 35 -11.65 1.78 -6.13
N PRO A 36 -12.99 1.77 -6.11
CA PRO A 36 -13.76 0.55 -5.84
C PRO A 36 -13.54 -0.56 -6.87
N ALA A 37 -13.32 -0.20 -8.14
CA ALA A 37 -13.08 -1.18 -9.20
C ALA A 37 -11.69 -1.82 -9.04
N ALA A 38 -10.70 -1.04 -8.62
CA ALA A 38 -9.37 -1.57 -8.29
C ALA A 38 -9.40 -2.48 -7.06
N VAL A 39 -10.27 -2.21 -6.08
CA VAL A 39 -10.45 -3.05 -4.89
C VAL A 39 -11.04 -4.40 -5.29
N GLU A 40 -12.11 -4.41 -6.10
CA GLU A 40 -12.73 -5.64 -6.59
C GLU A 40 -11.75 -6.47 -7.44
N ALA A 41 -10.99 -5.83 -8.33
CA ALA A 41 -9.96 -6.50 -9.10
C ALA A 41 -8.83 -7.08 -8.23
N SER A 42 -8.47 -6.40 -7.14
CA SER A 42 -7.45 -6.88 -6.21
C SER A 42 -7.94 -8.05 -5.36
N ASP A 43 -9.21 -8.06 -4.97
CA ASP A 43 -9.83 -9.20 -4.28
C ASP A 43 -9.83 -10.44 -5.17
N GLU A 44 -10.15 -10.28 -6.46
CA GLU A 44 -10.10 -11.40 -7.40
C GLU A 44 -8.67 -11.89 -7.62
N ASN A 45 -7.71 -10.98 -7.79
CA ASN A 45 -6.30 -11.33 -7.90
C ASN A 45 -5.81 -12.13 -6.68
N LEU A 46 -6.21 -11.75 -5.46
CA LEU A 46 -5.84 -12.50 -4.26
C LEU A 46 -6.44 -13.92 -4.26
N ARG A 47 -7.69 -14.08 -4.70
CA ARG A 47 -8.31 -15.42 -4.83
C ARG A 47 -7.57 -16.27 -5.86
N GLU A 48 -7.22 -15.69 -7.00
CA GLU A 48 -6.44 -16.37 -8.04
C GLU A 48 -5.06 -16.80 -7.50
N VAL A 49 -4.35 -15.92 -6.81
CA VAL A 49 -3.06 -16.25 -6.18
C VAL A 49 -3.22 -17.39 -5.18
N VAL A 50 -4.21 -17.33 -4.28
CA VAL A 50 -4.42 -18.42 -3.32
C VAL A 50 -4.81 -19.72 -4.03
N ALA A 51 -5.62 -19.65 -5.08
CA ALA A 51 -5.99 -20.83 -5.86
C ALA A 51 -4.76 -21.49 -6.49
N GLU A 52 -3.83 -20.73 -7.09
CA GLU A 52 -2.55 -21.24 -7.62
C GLU A 52 -1.69 -21.94 -6.57
N LEU A 53 -1.80 -21.55 -5.30
CA LEU A 53 -1.04 -22.10 -4.18
C LEU A 53 -1.70 -23.33 -3.53
N THR A 54 -2.84 -23.78 -4.06
CA THR A 54 -3.57 -24.92 -3.51
C THR A 54 -3.66 -26.08 -4.48
N ASP A 55 -3.31 -27.28 -4.00
CA ASP A 55 -3.37 -28.53 -4.77
C ASP A 55 -4.80 -28.93 -5.16
N GLN A 56 -5.80 -28.39 -4.46
CA GLN A 56 -7.22 -28.68 -4.67
C GLN A 56 -7.99 -27.37 -4.72
N PRO A 57 -9.08 -27.31 -5.51
CA PRO A 57 -9.96 -26.15 -5.51
C PRO A 57 -10.44 -25.82 -4.09
N LEU A 58 -10.50 -24.53 -3.77
CA LEU A 58 -11.07 -24.06 -2.51
C LEU A 58 -12.54 -24.47 -2.43
N THR A 59 -12.97 -24.86 -1.23
CA THR A 59 -14.40 -24.96 -0.95
C THR A 59 -15.01 -23.56 -0.87
N PRO A 60 -16.33 -23.39 -1.11
CA PRO A 60 -16.97 -22.07 -1.03
C PRO A 60 -16.71 -21.33 0.30
N ARG A 61 -16.69 -22.09 1.41
CA ARG A 61 -16.39 -21.52 2.72
C ARG A 61 -14.94 -21.04 2.85
N GLN A 62 -13.99 -21.70 2.17
CA GLN A 62 -12.60 -21.26 2.17
C GLN A 62 -12.40 -20.02 1.31
N GLU A 63 -13.11 -19.90 0.18
CA GLU A 63 -13.12 -18.68 -0.65
C GLU A 63 -13.61 -17.47 0.15
N ASP A 64 -14.70 -17.62 0.91
CA ASP A 64 -15.21 -16.57 1.81
C ASP A 64 -14.17 -16.15 2.87
N VAL A 65 -13.47 -17.13 3.44
CA VAL A 65 -12.40 -16.88 4.43
C VAL A 65 -11.23 -16.14 3.80
N VAL A 66 -10.79 -16.56 2.61
CA VAL A 66 -9.71 -15.90 1.86
C VAL A 66 -10.07 -14.46 1.52
N ALA A 67 -11.29 -14.22 1.03
CA ALA A 67 -11.80 -12.88 0.76
C ALA A 67 -11.78 -12.01 2.03
N THR A 68 -12.24 -12.55 3.16
CA THR A 68 -12.25 -11.83 4.44
C THR A 68 -10.83 -11.51 4.92
N LEU A 69 -9.89 -12.45 4.77
CA LEU A 69 -8.49 -12.26 5.13
C LEU A 69 -7.81 -11.23 4.22
N GLY A 70 -8.12 -11.23 2.93
CA GLY A 70 -7.70 -10.22 1.97
C GLY A 70 -8.11 -8.83 2.40
N VAL A 71 -9.41 -8.62 2.61
CA VAL A 71 -9.96 -7.33 3.06
C VAL A 71 -9.29 -6.87 4.37
N ALA A 72 -9.13 -7.76 5.35
CA ALA A 72 -8.48 -7.43 6.61
C ALA A 72 -7.00 -7.08 6.43
N GLY A 73 -6.26 -7.87 5.64
CA GLY A 73 -4.84 -7.67 5.36
C GLY A 73 -4.57 -6.40 4.56
N GLY A 74 -5.33 -6.18 3.48
CA GLY A 74 -5.27 -4.97 2.65
C GLY A 74 -5.63 -3.71 3.44
N SER A 75 -6.64 -3.77 4.32
CA SER A 75 -7.02 -2.63 5.18
C SER A 75 -5.93 -2.31 6.21
N LEU A 76 -5.32 -3.33 6.82
CA LEU A 76 -4.20 -3.15 7.75
C LEU A 76 -2.99 -2.53 7.03
N ALA A 77 -2.62 -3.07 5.87
CA ALA A 77 -1.52 -2.57 5.06
C ALA A 77 -1.77 -1.13 4.58
N ALA A 78 -2.99 -0.79 4.14
CA ALA A 78 -3.37 0.57 3.77
C ALA A 78 -3.31 1.53 4.98
N GLY A 79 -3.82 1.13 6.14
CA GLY A 79 -3.77 1.93 7.36
C GLY A 79 -2.34 2.19 7.85
N LEU A 80 -1.49 1.16 7.83
CA LEU A 80 -0.07 1.29 8.18
C LEU A 80 0.68 2.18 7.18
N THR A 81 0.41 1.99 5.89
CA THR A 81 0.97 2.83 4.82
C THR A 81 0.58 4.29 5.03
N ALA A 82 -0.69 4.59 5.30
CA ALA A 82 -1.16 5.95 5.54
C ALA A 82 -0.50 6.58 6.78
N ALA A 83 -0.39 5.83 7.87
CA ALA A 83 0.28 6.29 9.09
C ALA A 83 1.76 6.62 8.85
N LEU A 84 2.47 5.72 8.17
CA LEU A 84 3.90 5.90 7.86
C LEU A 84 4.12 7.04 6.86
N ALA A 85 3.30 7.13 5.82
CA ALA A 85 3.33 8.20 4.83
C ALA A 85 3.14 9.58 5.50
N HIS A 86 2.17 9.69 6.41
CA HIS A 86 1.95 10.89 7.21
C HIS A 86 3.16 11.22 8.11
N GLU A 87 3.73 10.23 8.80
CA GLU A 87 4.92 10.43 9.65
C GLU A 87 6.13 10.92 8.84
N LYS A 88 6.34 10.39 7.64
CA LYS A 88 7.50 10.71 6.79
C LYS A 88 7.26 11.89 5.85
N GLY A 89 6.03 12.39 5.72
CA GLY A 89 5.67 13.45 4.78
C GLY A 89 5.83 13.05 3.32
N VAL A 90 5.55 11.78 2.98
CA VAL A 90 5.69 11.24 1.62
C VAL A 90 4.35 10.70 1.10
N ASP A 91 4.27 10.45 -0.21
CA ASP A 91 3.10 9.82 -0.82
C ASP A 91 2.96 8.34 -0.40
N PRO A 92 1.76 7.86 -0.04
CA PRO A 92 1.52 6.45 0.30
C PRO A 92 1.96 5.45 -0.78
N GLY A 93 1.86 5.81 -2.06
CA GLY A 93 2.32 4.98 -3.18
C GLY A 93 3.82 4.76 -3.18
N VAL A 94 4.62 5.72 -2.66
CA VAL A 94 6.07 5.54 -2.49
C VAL A 94 6.37 4.48 -1.45
N ILE A 95 5.63 4.47 -0.33
CA ILE A 95 5.77 3.45 0.72
C ILE A 95 5.40 2.07 0.15
N LEU A 96 4.24 1.93 -0.48
CA LEU A 96 3.79 0.67 -1.08
C LEU A 96 4.78 0.16 -2.14
N GLY A 97 5.29 1.03 -3.00
CA GLY A 97 6.31 0.68 -3.99
C GLY A 97 7.61 0.17 -3.34
N SER A 98 8.05 0.81 -2.26
CA SER A 98 9.23 0.35 -1.49
C SER A 98 8.97 -0.99 -0.79
N THR A 99 7.75 -1.22 -0.30
CA THR A 99 7.34 -2.51 0.29
C THR A 99 7.37 -3.62 -0.77
N SER A 100 6.81 -3.38 -1.96
CA SER A 100 6.88 -4.36 -3.06
C SER A 100 8.32 -4.69 -3.45
N GLN A 101 9.20 -3.69 -3.54
CA GLN A 101 10.62 -3.90 -3.84
C GLN A 101 11.32 -4.74 -2.76
N ALA A 102 11.04 -4.48 -1.48
CA ALA A 102 11.60 -5.24 -0.37
C ALA A 102 11.16 -6.72 -0.39
N ILE A 103 9.88 -6.98 -0.68
CA ILE A 103 9.33 -8.35 -0.82
C ILE A 103 10.06 -9.10 -1.94
N VAL A 104 10.21 -8.48 -3.11
CA VAL A 104 10.91 -9.11 -4.24
C VAL A 104 12.39 -9.34 -3.92
N ALA A 105 13.08 -8.37 -3.31
CA ALA A 105 14.47 -8.51 -2.93
C ALA A 105 14.69 -9.67 -1.93
N GLN A 106 13.75 -9.89 -1.01
CA GLN A 106 13.82 -10.98 -0.05
C GLN A 106 13.75 -12.37 -0.72
N THR A 107 13.00 -12.51 -1.82
CA THR A 107 12.95 -13.78 -2.60
C THR A 107 14.19 -14.04 -3.43
N GLN A 108 14.95 -12.99 -3.79
CA GLN A 108 16.15 -13.11 -4.63
C GLN A 108 17.43 -13.35 -3.82
N SER A 109 17.41 -13.06 -2.52
CA SER A 109 18.48 -13.46 -1.62
C SER A 109 18.31 -14.92 -1.26
N PRO A 110 19.24 -15.82 -1.62
CA PRO A 110 19.25 -17.14 -1.03
C PRO A 110 19.35 -16.93 0.49
N PHE A 111 18.37 -17.46 1.21
CA PHE A 111 18.45 -17.64 2.65
C PHE A 111 19.69 -18.50 2.91
N VAL A 112 20.86 -17.86 3.09
CA VAL A 112 21.97 -18.47 3.80
C VAL A 112 21.40 -18.64 5.19
N GLY A 113 21.04 -19.89 5.52
CA GLY A 113 20.60 -20.24 6.84
C GLY A 113 21.52 -19.57 7.84
N ALA A 114 20.92 -18.74 8.68
CA ALA A 114 21.54 -18.37 9.94
C ALA A 114 21.67 -19.67 10.76
N ASP A 115 22.67 -20.47 10.42
CA ASP A 115 23.46 -21.12 11.44
C ASP A 115 24.07 -19.96 12.24
N ASP A 116 23.39 -19.68 13.34
CA ASP A 116 23.73 -18.77 14.42
C ASP A 116 25.03 -19.22 15.09
N ASP A 117 26.13 -19.19 14.34
CA ASP A 117 27.49 -19.20 14.84
C ASP A 117 28.10 -17.81 14.57
N GLY A 118 27.57 -16.82 15.29
CA GLY A 118 28.32 -15.72 15.92
C GLY A 118 29.53 -15.08 15.25
N ASP A 119 29.54 -14.85 13.94
CA ASP A 119 30.50 -13.94 13.30
C ASP A 119 29.74 -12.77 12.67
N ASP A 120 29.49 -11.73 13.49
CA ASP A 120 29.33 -10.36 13.03
C ASP A 120 30.59 -9.98 12.24
N ASP A 121 30.63 -10.29 10.94
CA ASP A 121 31.73 -9.88 10.07
C ASP A 121 31.71 -8.33 9.98
N PRO A 122 32.64 -7.64 10.65
CA PRO A 122 32.64 -6.18 10.73
C PRO A 122 32.81 -5.55 9.34
N ASP A 123 33.33 -6.30 8.37
CA ASP A 123 33.53 -5.81 7.01
C ASP A 123 32.21 -5.73 6.23
N LEU A 124 31.24 -6.60 6.51
CA LEU A 124 29.91 -6.54 5.89
C LEU A 124 29.09 -5.36 6.41
N VAL A 125 29.15 -5.09 7.72
CA VAL A 125 28.52 -3.90 8.32
C VAL A 125 29.17 -2.62 7.80
N ALA A 126 30.51 -2.58 7.73
CA ALA A 126 31.24 -1.45 7.19
C ALA A 126 31.00 -1.22 5.69
N GLN A 127 30.65 -2.26 4.93
CA GLN A 127 30.27 -2.16 3.53
C GLN A 127 28.84 -1.61 3.39
N ALA A 128 27.88 -2.13 4.16
CA ALA A 128 26.50 -1.63 4.18
C ALA A 128 26.41 -0.15 4.58
N GLU A 129 27.21 0.29 5.57
CA GLU A 129 27.29 1.71 5.95
C GLU A 129 27.90 2.59 4.85
N ARG A 130 28.88 2.07 4.09
CA ARG A 130 29.48 2.80 2.97
C ARG A 130 28.48 2.99 1.83
N ASP A 131 27.73 1.95 1.51
CA ASP A 131 26.73 1.99 0.45
C ASP A 131 25.56 2.91 0.83
N ALA A 132 25.12 2.88 2.09
CA ALA A 132 24.12 3.82 2.61
C ALA A 132 24.58 5.29 2.55
N ARG A 133 25.86 5.57 2.84
CA ARG A 133 26.44 6.92 2.72
C ARG A 133 26.59 7.37 1.27
N ALA A 134 26.91 6.46 0.35
CA ALA A 134 26.97 6.77 -1.09
C ALA A 134 25.60 7.20 -1.61
N HIS A 135 24.55 6.45 -1.27
CA HIS A 135 23.17 6.81 -1.65
C HIS A 135 22.67 8.12 -1.01
N ALA A 136 23.10 8.45 0.21
CA ALA A 136 22.80 9.73 0.82
C ALA A 136 23.51 10.90 0.12
N ALA A 137 24.77 10.72 -0.29
CA ALA A 137 25.56 11.76 -0.96
C ALA A 137 25.07 12.05 -2.39
N GLU A 138 24.53 11.06 -3.10
CA GLU A 138 23.91 11.26 -4.41
C GLU A 138 22.62 12.09 -4.35
N ARG A 139 21.92 12.09 -3.20
CA ARG A 139 20.68 12.84 -3.00
C ARG A 139 20.88 14.33 -2.71
N ASP A 140 22.01 14.69 -2.09
CA ASP A 140 22.35 16.08 -1.77
C ASP A 140 23.05 16.83 -2.93
N GLY A 141 23.41 16.12 -4.01
CA GLY A 141 24.15 16.69 -5.15
C GLY A 141 23.32 17.49 -6.17
N ASP A 142 21.99 17.44 -6.12
CA ASP A 142 21.11 17.97 -7.20
C ASP A 142 20.25 19.18 -6.82
N HIS A 143 20.64 19.97 -5.81
CA HIS A 143 20.00 21.26 -5.50
C HIS A 143 21.01 22.40 -5.49
N SER A 144 21.41 22.83 -6.68
CA SER A 144 22.07 24.13 -6.90
C SER A 144 21.59 24.73 -8.22
N VAL A 145 20.34 25.21 -8.23
CA VAL A 145 19.85 26.11 -9.27
C VAL A 145 19.93 27.55 -8.74
N PRO A 146 20.79 28.43 -9.29
CA PRO A 146 20.87 29.82 -8.86
C PRO A 146 19.75 30.62 -9.54
N TRP A 147 18.75 31.02 -8.77
CA TRP A 147 17.69 31.92 -9.25
C TRP A 147 18.25 33.33 -9.36
N ALA A 148 18.55 33.74 -10.58
CA ALA A 148 18.90 35.10 -10.92
C ALA A 148 17.67 36.02 -10.77
N ASP A 149 17.85 37.04 -9.94
CA ASP A 149 17.15 38.32 -9.90
C ASP A 149 16.72 38.82 -11.29
N HIS A 150 15.42 39.02 -11.52
CA HIS A 150 14.85 39.92 -12.55
C HIS A 150 13.51 40.51 -12.06
N GLY A 151 13.60 41.72 -11.49
CA GLY A 151 12.78 42.90 -11.80
C GLY A 151 11.27 42.78 -12.07
N HIS A 152 10.49 43.36 -11.16
CA HIS A 152 9.51 44.43 -11.40
C HIS A 152 8.59 44.32 -12.63
N ARG A 153 7.30 43.98 -12.43
CA ARG A 153 6.18 44.59 -13.17
C ARG A 153 4.95 44.76 -12.28
N ASP A 154 4.48 46.01 -12.25
CA ASP A 154 3.17 46.45 -11.81
C ASP A 154 2.03 45.63 -12.43
N MET A 155 1.00 45.35 -11.65
CA MET A 155 -0.40 45.29 -12.10
C MET A 155 -1.27 45.67 -10.91
N ALA A 156 -1.68 46.94 -10.90
CA ALA A 156 -2.77 47.45 -10.11
C ALA A 156 -4.12 46.94 -10.64
N ASP A 157 -5.10 46.98 -9.75
CA ASP A 157 -6.52 47.23 -10.04
C ASP A 157 -7.41 46.07 -10.52
N ALA A 158 -8.10 45.45 -9.56
CA ALA A 158 -9.55 45.24 -9.54
C ALA A 158 -9.88 44.56 -8.19
N GLY A 159 -10.74 45.03 -7.28
CA GLY A 159 -11.88 45.91 -7.44
C GLY A 159 -13.18 45.10 -7.41
N ARG A 160 -13.75 44.92 -6.20
CA ARG A 160 -15.14 44.47 -5.88
C ARG A 160 -15.45 42.99 -6.18
N GLU A 161 -16.21 42.25 -5.36
CA GLU A 161 -17.48 42.62 -4.74
C GLU A 161 -17.81 41.72 -3.53
N ARG A 162 -18.49 42.30 -2.54
CA ARG A 162 -19.10 41.64 -1.38
C ARG A 162 -20.50 41.12 -1.74
N GLY A 163 -20.85 39.96 -1.22
CA GLY A 163 -22.20 39.55 -0.83
C GLY A 163 -22.00 38.39 0.16
N ASP A 164 -22.25 38.49 1.46
CA ASP A 164 -23.43 38.90 2.24
C ASP A 164 -24.67 38.00 2.06
N ALA A 165 -25.19 37.65 3.23
CA ALA A 165 -26.45 36.98 3.59
C ALA A 165 -26.57 35.45 3.42
N GLY A 166 -26.80 34.78 4.56
CA GLY A 166 -27.39 33.44 4.56
C GLY A 166 -27.34 32.61 5.84
N GLU A 167 -27.45 33.19 7.04
CA GLU A 167 -27.83 32.40 8.23
C GLU A 167 -29.26 31.84 8.05
N SER A 168 -29.46 30.55 8.33
CA SER A 168 -30.71 30.04 8.89
C SER A 168 -30.46 28.72 9.63
N ARG A 169 -30.67 28.79 10.94
CA ARG A 169 -30.76 27.67 11.88
C ARG A 169 -32.17 27.06 11.85
N ALA A 170 -32.20 25.78 12.19
CA ALA A 170 -33.27 25.03 12.88
C ALA A 170 -34.52 24.61 12.10
N ASP A 171 -34.69 23.28 12.00
CA ASP A 171 -35.90 22.56 12.44
C ASP A 171 -35.44 21.13 12.80
N ARG A 172 -35.52 20.62 14.06
CA ARG A 172 -36.71 20.00 14.69
C ARG A 172 -37.41 19.07 13.71
N GLY A 173 -37.42 17.75 13.83
CA GLY A 173 -37.36 16.90 15.01
C GLY A 173 -38.79 16.61 15.46
N GLU A 174 -39.46 15.69 14.76
CA GLU A 174 -40.67 14.94 15.16
C GLU A 174 -41.15 14.18 13.91
N ASP A 175 -41.23 12.86 14.02
CA ASP A 175 -41.97 11.88 13.20
C ASP A 175 -41.45 10.50 13.64
N ASP A 176 -42.23 9.50 14.00
CA ASP A 176 -43.64 9.39 14.36
C ASP A 176 -43.80 7.94 14.87
N ASP A 177 -44.87 7.73 15.63
CA ASP A 177 -45.19 6.51 16.36
C ASP A 177 -45.26 5.22 15.51
N ALA A 178 -44.78 4.11 16.07
CA ALA A 178 -45.15 2.77 15.61
C ALA A 178 -45.53 1.89 16.81
N ASP A 179 -46.85 1.72 16.91
CA ASP A 179 -47.62 0.80 17.73
C ASP A 179 -46.95 -0.55 18.07
N HIS A 180 -46.85 -0.86 19.36
CA HIS A 180 -46.89 -2.24 19.84
C HIS A 180 -47.99 -2.38 20.89
N ALA A 181 -49.17 -2.76 20.41
CA ALA A 181 -50.24 -3.30 21.24
C ALA A 181 -49.83 -4.67 21.83
N SER A 182 -50.14 -4.86 23.10
CA SER A 182 -50.26 -6.17 23.76
C SER A 182 -51.63 -6.27 24.41
#